data_AF-A0A6G7LP35-F1
#
_entry.id   AF-A0A6G7LP35-F1
#
_cell.length_a   1.000
_cell.length_b   1.000
_cell.length_c   1.000
_cell.angle_alpha   90.00
_cell.angle_beta   90.00
_cell.angle_gamma   90.00
#
_symmetry.space_group_name_H-M   'P 1'
#
loop_
_entity.id
_entity.type
_entity.pdbx_description
1 polymer ?
#
loop_
_entity_poly.entity_id
_entity_poly.type
_entity_poly.pdbx_seq_one_letter_code
_entity_poly.pdbx_strand_id
1 'polypeptide(L)'
;MSTTKKLRLGPLPKTESTKLTFVCPTSLKVDLDRYAALHAQAYGEAVDAATLIPHMLEAFMAGDRGFRKGTATRSTPPKPP
;
A
#
# COMPACT_ATOMS: atom_id res chain seq x y z
N MET A 1 -4.70 39.49 -20.62
CA MET A 1 -3.42 39.37 -19.89
C MET A 1 -3.72 38.94 -18.45
N SER A 2 -3.86 37.64 -18.19
CA SER A 2 -4.22 37.14 -16.85
C SER A 2 -2.98 36.58 -16.17
N THR A 3 -2.38 37.35 -15.27
CA THR A 3 -1.21 36.95 -14.49
C THR A 3 -1.65 35.95 -13.41
N THR A 4 -1.56 34.66 -13.71
CA THR A 4 -1.70 33.58 -12.73
C THR A 4 -0.57 33.69 -11.72
N LYS A 5 -0.90 34.13 -10.50
CA LYS A 5 0.00 34.11 -9.35
C LYS A 5 0.45 32.66 -9.13
N LYS A 6 1.68 32.33 -9.51
CA LYS A 6 2.33 31.04 -9.21
C LYS A 6 2.47 30.92 -7.70
N LEU A 7 1.54 30.20 -7.07
CA LEU A 7 1.67 29.81 -5.68
C LEU A 7 2.96 29.00 -5.53
N ARG A 8 3.72 29.25 -4.45
CA ARG A 8 4.99 28.55 -4.16
C ARG A 8 4.77 27.04 -3.93
N LEU A 9 3.54 26.66 -3.62
CA LEU A 9 3.09 25.28 -3.54
C LEU A 9 2.58 24.88 -4.92
N GLY A 10 3.29 23.96 -5.57
CA GLY A 10 2.82 23.29 -6.78
C GLY A 10 1.56 22.45 -6.51
N PRO A 11 0.97 21.83 -7.53
CA PRO A 11 -0.15 20.92 -7.34
C PRO A 11 0.21 19.85 -6.31
N LEU A 12 -0.65 19.66 -5.32
CA LEU A 12 -0.45 18.65 -4.28
C LEU A 12 -0.43 17.25 -4.91
N PRO A 13 0.41 16.33 -4.41
CA PRO A 13 0.39 14.95 -4.86
C PRO A 13 -1.02 14.36 -4.65
N LYS A 14 -1.55 13.72 -5.69
CA LYS A 14 -2.83 13.02 -5.60
C LYS A 14 -2.59 11.69 -4.88
N THR A 15 -3.08 11.58 -3.65
CA THR A 15 -3.20 10.29 -2.99
C THR A 15 -4.44 9.60 -3.54
N GLU A 16 -4.24 8.69 -4.48
CA GLU A 16 -5.32 7.85 -5.00
C GLU A 16 -5.47 6.62 -4.11
N SER A 17 -6.70 6.28 -3.74
CA SER A 17 -7.02 5.09 -2.94
C SER A 17 -8.04 4.24 -3.69
N THR A 18 -7.73 2.97 -3.88
CA THR A 18 -8.60 2.01 -4.55
C THR A 18 -9.21 1.07 -3.53
N LYS A 19 -10.54 1.04 -3.45
CA LYS A 19 -11.25 0.08 -2.60
C LYS A 19 -11.29 -1.29 -3.28
N LEU A 20 -10.80 -2.31 -2.59
CA LEU A 20 -10.86 -3.70 -3.03
C LEU A 20 -11.77 -4.51 -2.09
N THR A 21 -12.59 -5.38 -2.67
CA THR A 21 -13.44 -6.33 -1.92
C THR A 21 -12.97 -7.73 -2.24
N PHE A 22 -12.72 -8.55 -1.22
CA PHE A 22 -12.35 -9.95 -1.38
C PHE A 22 -13.11 -10.82 -0.39
N VAL A 23 -13.28 -12.10 -0.74
CA VAL A 23 -13.83 -13.09 0.17
C VAL A 23 -12.71 -13.57 1.08
N CYS A 24 -12.80 -13.25 2.36
CA CYS A 24 -11.85 -13.70 3.37
C CYS A 24 -12.32 -15.04 3.96
N PRO A 25 -11.54 -16.14 3.85
CA PRO A 25 -11.86 -17.37 4.55
C PRO A 25 -11.95 -17.15 6.06
N THR A 26 -12.89 -17.82 6.73
CA THR A 26 -13.13 -17.64 8.17
C THR A 26 -11.88 -17.90 9.02
N SER A 27 -11.09 -18.93 8.68
CA SER A 27 -9.85 -19.23 9.38
C SER A 27 -8.85 -18.07 9.29
N LEU A 28 -8.69 -17.47 8.10
CA LEU A 28 -7.82 -16.33 7.89
C LEU A 28 -8.30 -15.10 8.68
N LYS A 29 -9.61 -14.85 8.74
CA LYS A 29 -10.15 -13.74 9.53
C LYS A 29 -9.83 -13.89 11.02
N VAL A 30 -9.97 -15.11 11.57
CA VAL A 30 -9.62 -15.40 12.96
C VAL A 30 -8.14 -15.15 13.24
N ASP A 31 -7.26 -15.57 12.34
CA ASP A 31 -5.82 -15.33 12.49
C ASP A 31 -5.46 -13.84 12.41
N LEU A 32 -6.10 -13.09 11.50
CA LEU A 32 -5.93 -11.64 11.38
C LEU A 32 -6.40 -10.90 12.64
N ASP A 33 -7.53 -11.29 13.22
CA ASP A 33 -8.05 -10.70 14.46
C ASP A 33 -7.12 -10.98 15.64
N ARG A 34 -6.60 -12.20 15.72
CA ARG A 34 -5.61 -12.57 16.73
C ARG A 34 -4.33 -11.75 16.58
N TYR A 35 -3.85 -11.57 15.35
CA TYR A 35 -2.67 -10.75 15.08
C TYR A 35 -2.89 -9.30 15.51
N ALA A 36 -4.05 -8.72 15.17
CA ALA A 36 -4.42 -7.36 15.57
C ALA A 36 -4.46 -7.20 17.10
N ALA A 37 -5.01 -8.18 17.82
CA ALA A 37 -5.01 -8.19 19.28
C ALA A 37 -3.59 -8.29 19.88
N LEU A 38 -2.70 -9.06 19.27
CA LEU A 38 -1.29 -9.15 19.69
C LEU A 38 -0.54 -7.85 19.39
N HIS A 39 -0.79 -7.22 18.25
CA HIS A 39 -0.23 -5.91 17.90
C HIS A 39 -0.65 -4.85 18.92
N ALA A 40 -1.93 -4.84 19.31
CA ALA A 40 -2.44 -3.92 20.33
C ALA A 40 -1.79 -4.13 21.70
N GLN A 41 -1.54 -5.39 22.08
CA GLN A 41 -0.82 -5.70 23.32
C GLN A 41 0.64 -5.22 23.26
N ALA A 42 1.30 -5.32 22.11
CA ALA A 42 2.69 -4.94 21.94
C ALA A 42 2.90 -3.41 21.89
N TYR A 43 1.99 -2.67 21.26
CA TYR A 43 2.16 -1.24 20.97
C TYR A 43 1.17 -0.34 21.73
N GLY A 44 0.25 -0.91 22.51
CA GLY A 44 -0.71 -0.17 23.34
C GLY A 44 -1.87 0.47 22.58
N GLU A 45 -1.98 0.25 21.27
CA GLU A 45 -3.03 0.80 20.42
C GLU A 45 -3.87 -0.29 19.79
N ALA A 46 -5.17 -0.27 20.07
CA ALA A 46 -6.13 -1.16 19.44
C ALA A 46 -6.27 -0.81 17.95
N VAL A 47 -5.84 -1.74 17.10
CA VAL A 47 -5.92 -1.62 15.64
C VAL A 47 -6.82 -2.72 15.08
N ASP A 48 -7.60 -2.40 14.05
CA ASP A 48 -8.40 -3.41 13.35
C ASP A 48 -7.56 -4.14 12.30
N ALA A 49 -7.88 -5.41 12.07
CA ALA A 49 -7.28 -6.22 11.01
C ALA A 49 -7.34 -5.51 9.65
N ALA A 50 -8.46 -4.85 9.30
CA ALA A 50 -8.60 -4.15 8.01
C ALA A 50 -7.60 -2.99 7.85
N THR A 51 -7.13 -2.41 8.96
CA THR A 51 -6.10 -1.36 8.94
C THR A 51 -4.70 -1.96 8.75
N LEU A 52 -4.45 -3.15 9.29
CA LEU A 52 -3.17 -3.83 9.16
C LEU A 52 -2.96 -4.51 7.81
N ILE A 53 -4.03 -5.01 7.17
CA ILE A 53 -3.96 -5.77 5.91
C ILE A 53 -3.18 -5.02 4.81
N PRO A 54 -3.43 -3.73 4.52
CA PRO A 54 -2.64 -3.02 3.51
C PRO A 54 -1.14 -3.02 3.79
N HIS A 55 -0.74 -2.78 5.05
CA HIS A 55 0.67 -2.77 5.46
C HIS A 55 1.31 -4.16 5.39
N MET A 56 0.58 -5.21 5.79
CA MET A 56 1.04 -6.59 5.67
C MET A 56 1.27 -6.98 4.21
N LEU A 57 0.34 -6.62 3.32
CA LEU A 57 0.45 -6.90 1.89
C LEU A 57 1.62 -6.14 1.26
N GLU A 58 1.81 -4.88 1.61
CA GLU A 58 2.96 -4.09 1.14
C GLU A 58 4.29 -4.72 1.57
N ALA A 59 4.41 -5.07 2.86
CA ALA A 59 5.60 -5.75 3.39
C ALA A 59 5.84 -7.10 2.71
N PHE A 60 4.78 -7.87 2.46
CA PHE A 60 4.86 -9.13 1.74
C PHE A 60 5.40 -8.94 0.31
N MET A 61 4.84 -7.99 -0.44
CA MET A 61 5.25 -7.70 -1.82
C MET A 61 6.69 -7.17 -1.89
N ALA A 62 7.11 -6.35 -0.92
CA ALA A 62 8.48 -5.84 -0.82
C ALA A 62 9.49 -6.94 -0.45
N GLY A 63 9.06 -7.94 0.34
CA GLY A 63 9.85 -9.09 0.76
C GLY A 63 9.99 -10.18 -0.30
N ASP A 64 9.04 -10.29 -1.23
CA ASP A 64 9.05 -11.31 -2.30
C ASP A 64 10.11 -10.99 -3.37
N ARG A 65 11.27 -11.64 -3.25
CA ARG A 65 12.38 -11.51 -4.20
C ARG A 65 12.02 -12.03 -5.60
N GLY A 66 11.19 -13.06 -5.68
CA GLY A 66 10.73 -13.64 -6.95
C GLY A 66 9.87 -12.63 -7.71
N PHE A 67 8.96 -11.97 -7.00
CA PHE A 67 8.17 -10.87 -7.52
C PHE A 67 9.04 -9.70 -7.99
N ARG A 68 10.01 -9.26 -7.17
CA ARG A 68 10.90 -8.13 -7.48
C ARG A 68 11.81 -8.36 -8.69
N LYS A 69 12.23 -9.60 -8.94
CA LYS A 69 13.10 -9.92 -10.10
C LYS A 69 12.36 -9.73 -11.44
N GLY A 70 11.03 -9.86 -11.46
CA GLY A 70 10.22 -9.70 -12.67
C GLY A 70 9.93 -8.26 -13.08
N THR A 71 10.14 -7.27 -12.20
CA THR A 71 9.83 -5.86 -12.48
C THR A 71 11.01 -5.06 -13.05
N ALA A 72 12.25 -5.54 -12.86
CA ALA A 72 13.46 -4.87 -13.34
C ALA A 72 13.65 -4.93 -14.87
N THR A 73 12.89 -5.77 -15.58
CA THR A 73 13.04 -5.96 -17.04
C THR A 73 12.08 -5.12 -17.88
N ARG A 74 11.26 -4.24 -17.28
CA ARG A 74 10.21 -3.49 -18.02
C ARG A 74 10.26 -1.96 -17.90
N SER A 75 11.42 -1.38 -17.62
CA SER A 75 11.57 0.08 -17.46
C SER A 75 12.77 0.66 -18.21
N THR A 76 12.97 0.22 -19.46
CA THR A 76 13.64 1.07 -20.45
C THR A 76 12.68 1.27 -21.63
N PRO A 77 12.07 2.46 -21.78
CA PRO A 77 11.38 2.80 -23.02
C PRO A 77 12.42 2.80 -24.15
N PRO A 78 12.15 2.17 -25.31
CA PRO A 78 13.06 2.25 -26.45
C PRO A 78 13.17 3.70 -26.90
N LYS A 79 14.40 4.17 -27.09
CA LYS A 79 14.68 5.49 -27.67
C LYS A 79 14.14 5.49 -29.11
N PRO A 80 13.26 6.44 -29.49
CA PRO A 80 12.78 6.53 -30.86
C PRO A 80 13.92 6.91 -31.83
N PRO A 81 13.80 6.55 -33.12
CA PRO A 81 14.84 6.73 -34.14
C PRO A 81 15.19 8.20 -34.38
#